data_AF-A0A565BQ28-F1
#
_entry.id   AF-A0A565BQ28-F1
#
_cell.length_a   1.000
_cell.length_b   1.000
_cell.length_c   1.000
_cell.angle_alpha   90.00
_cell.angle_beta   90.00
_cell.angle_gamma   90.00
#
_symmetry.space_group_name_H-M   'P 1'
#
loop_
_entity.id
_entity.type
_entity.pdbx_description
1 polymer ?
#
loop_
_entity_poly.entity_id
_entity_poly.type
_entity_poly.pdbx_seq_one_letter_code
_entity_poly.pdbx_strand_id
1 'polypeptide(L)'
;MKSESQLSILDPTSNDIFPRIFPHYQQWMSQYGETFLYWNGTEPRLCITDTDLAKQILSNKLGLVVKAKIRPELRNLIGIKGLFFVEGDDWVRHRRILNPSFSIDRLKIMAKVMVDCTLKMLDEWRQQRSEEGTEQSVIERDG
;
A
#
# COMPACT_ATOMS: atom_id res chain seq x y z
N MET A 1 21.76 -5.51 -6.86
CA MET A 1 20.37 -5.52 -6.34
C MET A 1 20.27 -6.07 -4.91
N LYS A 2 20.88 -7.21 -4.55
CA LYS A 2 20.93 -7.68 -3.14
C LYS A 2 21.92 -6.91 -2.24
N SER A 3 22.95 -6.29 -2.82
CA SER A 3 23.96 -5.54 -2.07
C SER A 3 23.47 -4.18 -1.57
N GLU A 4 22.57 -3.52 -2.30
CA GLU A 4 22.02 -2.20 -1.91
C GLU A 4 20.86 -2.32 -0.92
N SER A 5 20.15 -3.45 -0.90
CA SER A 5 19.08 -3.71 0.09
C SER A 5 19.57 -3.83 1.53
N GLN A 6 20.89 -3.92 1.75
CA GLN A 6 21.50 -3.96 3.08
C GLN A 6 21.93 -2.57 3.59
N LEU A 7 21.83 -1.51 2.78
CA LEU A 7 22.35 -0.18 3.15
C LEU A 7 21.32 0.76 3.78
N SER A 8 20.06 0.35 3.94
CA SER A 8 19.07 1.11 4.70
C SER A 8 18.55 0.29 5.88
N ILE A 9 19.29 0.32 6.98
CA ILE A 9 18.71 0.05 8.29
C ILE A 9 17.66 1.16 8.49
N LEU A 10 16.40 0.85 8.19
CA LEU A 10 15.29 1.76 8.44
C LEU A 10 15.19 1.98 9.94
N ASP A 11 15.02 3.22 10.34
CA ASP A 11 14.51 3.54 11.67
C ASP A 11 13.16 2.82 11.83
N PRO A 12 13.02 1.86 12.78
CA PRO A 12 11.77 1.15 13.02
C PRO A 12 10.61 2.08 13.41
N THR A 13 10.92 3.32 13.77
CA THR A 13 9.95 4.35 14.14
C THR A 13 9.54 5.25 12.98
N SER A 14 10.24 5.16 11.83
CA SER A 14 9.90 5.93 10.62
C SER A 14 8.83 5.24 9.79
N ASN A 15 7.79 5.99 9.44
CA ASN A 15 6.76 5.54 8.49
C ASN A 15 7.14 5.80 7.03
N ASP A 16 8.31 6.40 6.77
CA ASP A 16 8.78 6.64 5.41
C ASP A 16 9.38 5.35 4.82
N ILE A 17 8.49 4.54 4.24
CA ILE A 17 8.84 3.28 3.57
C ILE A 17 9.11 3.47 2.07
N PHE A 18 8.90 4.68 1.53
CA PHE A 18 8.98 4.92 0.09
C PHE A 18 10.36 4.57 -0.49
N PRO A 19 11.49 4.96 0.13
CA PRO A 19 12.84 4.51 -0.25
C PRO A 19 13.01 3.01 -0.42
N ARG A 20 12.31 2.22 0.39
CA ARG A 20 12.45 0.76 0.42
C ARG A 20 11.63 0.08 -0.65
N ILE A 21 10.40 0.56 -0.87
CA ILE A 21 9.50 -0.03 -1.85
C ILE A 21 9.89 0.40 -3.27
N PHE A 22 10.29 1.65 -3.44
CA PHE A 22 10.58 2.26 -4.73
C PHE A 22 11.97 2.94 -4.77
N PRO A 23 13.06 2.20 -4.51
CA PRO A 23 14.41 2.77 -4.43
C PRO A 23 14.85 3.44 -5.74
N HIS A 24 14.42 2.89 -6.88
CA HIS A 24 14.70 3.46 -8.20
C HIS A 24 13.98 4.80 -8.44
N TYR A 25 12.76 4.97 -7.94
CA TYR A 25 12.09 6.28 -8.01
C TYR A 25 12.85 7.31 -7.18
N GLN A 26 13.33 6.95 -5.99
CA GLN A 26 14.14 7.87 -5.17
C GLN A 26 15.43 8.28 -5.87
N GLN A 27 16.14 7.33 -6.49
CA GLN A 27 17.33 7.62 -7.29
C GLN A 27 17.01 8.55 -8.46
N TRP A 28 15.91 8.29 -9.19
CA TRP A 28 15.50 9.13 -10.32
C TRP A 28 15.05 10.52 -9.90
N MET A 29 14.32 10.65 -8.80
CA MET A 29 13.95 11.96 -8.24
C MET A 29 15.19 12.78 -7.88
N SER A 30 16.21 12.13 -7.30
CA SER A 30 17.48 12.78 -6.96
C SER A 30 18.26 13.22 -8.22
N GLN A 31 18.22 12.43 -9.30
CA GLN A 31 18.98 12.70 -10.53
C GLN A 31 18.29 13.66 -11.50
N TYR A 32 16.97 13.55 -11.64
CA TYR A 32 16.18 14.23 -12.68
C TYR A 32 15.21 15.27 -12.12
N GLY A 33 15.06 15.36 -10.80
CA GLY A 33 14.18 16.29 -10.10
C GLY A 33 12.76 15.75 -9.84
N GLU A 34 11.86 16.66 -9.46
CA GLU A 34 10.49 16.36 -9.01
C GLU A 34 9.58 15.79 -10.10
N THR A 35 9.85 16.10 -11.36
CA THR A 35 9.06 15.59 -12.50
C THR A 35 9.99 14.99 -13.53
N PHE A 36 9.82 13.70 -13.82
CA PHE A 36 10.68 12.97 -14.73
C PHE A 36 9.91 11.95 -15.57
N LEU A 37 10.42 11.68 -16.76
CA LEU A 37 9.90 10.65 -17.65
C LEU A 37 10.65 9.33 -17.41
N TYR A 38 9.91 8.23 -17.31
CA TYR A 38 10.47 6.89 -17.19
C TYR A 38 9.72 5.90 -18.08
N TRP A 39 10.37 4.78 -18.42
CA TRP A 39 9.73 3.71 -19.18
C TRP A 39 9.07 2.70 -18.25
N ASN A 40 7.76 2.52 -18.39
CA ASN A 40 7.04 1.41 -17.79
C ASN A 40 6.76 0.33 -18.84
N GLY A 41 7.71 -0.58 -19.02
CA GLY A 41 7.61 -1.62 -20.03
C GLY A 41 7.79 -1.09 -21.44
N THR A 42 6.71 -1.06 -22.21
CA THR A 42 6.68 -0.50 -23.58
C THR A 42 5.95 0.84 -23.66
N GLU A 43 5.66 1.49 -22.54
CA GLU A 43 5.01 2.81 -22.52
C GLU A 43 5.82 3.81 -21.68
N PRO A 44 6.11 5.01 -22.20
CA PRO A 44 6.67 6.08 -21.39
C PRO A 44 5.61 6.63 -20.43
N ARG A 45 6.02 6.92 -19.18
CA ARG A 45 5.17 7.49 -18.14
C ARG A 45 5.86 8.67 -17.49
N LEU A 46 5.06 9.67 -17.14
CA LEU A 46 5.51 10.85 -16.43
C LEU A 46 5.26 10.65 -14.92
N CYS A 47 6.31 10.77 -14.12
CA CYS A 47 6.20 10.84 -12.67
C CYS A 47 6.07 12.32 -12.26
N ILE A 48 5.09 12.62 -11.41
CA ILE A 48 4.84 13.97 -10.89
C ILE A 48 4.79 13.84 -9.37
N THR A 49 5.69 14.53 -8.67
CA THR A 49 5.71 14.56 -7.19
C THR A 49 5.08 15.82 -6.61
N ASP A 50 4.88 16.86 -7.43
CA ASP A 50 4.20 18.10 -7.04
C ASP A 50 2.74 17.80 -6.65
N THR A 51 2.39 18.12 -5.40
CA THR A 51 1.07 17.85 -4.83
C THR A 51 -0.04 18.70 -5.44
N ASP A 52 0.25 19.94 -5.84
CA ASP A 52 -0.73 20.84 -6.44
C ASP A 52 -1.05 20.39 -7.86
N LEU A 53 -0.05 19.99 -8.63
CA LEU A 53 -0.25 19.38 -9.95
C LEU A 53 -0.96 18.04 -9.85
N ALA A 54 -0.55 17.16 -8.92
CA ALA A 54 -1.22 15.88 -8.70
C ALA A 54 -2.70 16.07 -8.32
N LYS A 55 -3.00 17.03 -7.45
CA LYS A 55 -4.37 17.38 -7.06
C LYS A 55 -5.16 17.88 -8.26
N GLN A 56 -4.60 18.76 -9.08
CA GLN A 56 -5.26 19.25 -10.30
C GLN A 56 -5.58 18.09 -11.24
N ILE A 57 -4.60 17.23 -11.54
CA ILE A 57 -4.75 16.05 -12.40
C ILE A 57 -5.83 15.09 -11.88
N LEU A 58 -5.78 14.74 -10.59
CA LEU A 58 -6.72 13.78 -9.98
C LEU A 58 -8.12 14.35 -9.75
N SER A 59 -8.25 15.67 -9.60
CA SER A 59 -9.55 16.34 -9.45
C SER A 59 -10.19 16.69 -10.79
N ASN A 60 -9.42 16.65 -11.87
CA ASN A 60 -9.88 17.08 -13.18
C ASN A 60 -10.90 16.09 -13.76
N LYS A 61 -12.17 16.50 -13.76
CA LYS A 61 -13.29 15.75 -14.33
C LYS A 61 -13.39 15.86 -15.86
N LEU A 62 -12.46 16.57 -16.53
CA LEU A 62 -12.50 16.79 -17.98
C LEU A 62 -12.20 15.53 -18.82
N GLY A 63 -11.99 14.36 -18.19
CA GLY A 63 -11.72 13.10 -18.89
C GLY A 63 -10.35 13.04 -19.58
N LEU A 64 -9.52 14.07 -19.41
CA LEU A 64 -8.17 14.15 -19.97
C LEU A 64 -7.20 13.18 -19.29
N VAL A 65 -7.50 12.81 -18.04
CA VAL A 65 -6.72 11.86 -17.26
C VAL A 65 -7.50 10.55 -17.19
N VAL A 66 -7.23 9.70 -18.18
CA VAL A 66 -7.68 8.30 -18.18
C VAL A 66 -6.84 7.57 -17.15
N LYS A 67 -7.47 6.76 -16.29
CA LYS A 67 -6.75 5.89 -15.35
C LYS A 67 -5.74 5.08 -16.14
N ALA A 68 -4.56 4.92 -15.57
CA ALA A 68 -3.49 4.16 -16.22
C ALA A 68 -4.02 2.81 -16.70
N LYS A 69 -4.03 2.62 -18.03
CA LYS A 69 -4.44 1.35 -18.63
C LYS A 69 -3.54 0.27 -18.05
N ILE A 70 -4.16 -0.80 -17.57
CA ILE A 70 -3.42 -2.00 -17.19
C ILE A 70 -2.81 -2.54 -18.48
N ARG A 71 -1.53 -2.88 -18.42
CA ARG A 71 -0.85 -3.54 -19.52
C ARG A 71 -1.63 -4.81 -19.91
N PRO A 72 -1.85 -5.09 -21.21
CA PRO A 72 -2.68 -6.22 -21.65
C PRO A 72 -2.27 -7.56 -21.04
N GLU A 73 -0.98 -7.75 -20.74
CA GLU A 73 -0.42 -8.97 -20.17
C GLU A 73 -0.83 -9.16 -18.69
N LEU A 74 -0.98 -8.07 -17.94
CA LEU A 74 -1.41 -8.07 -16.54
C LEU A 74 -2.94 -8.12 -16.39
N ARG A 75 -3.67 -7.86 -17.48
CA ARG A 75 -5.13 -7.80 -17.51
C ARG A 75 -5.79 -9.12 -17.11
N ASN A 76 -5.21 -10.26 -17.50
CA ASN A 76 -5.75 -11.58 -17.20
C ASN A 76 -5.48 -12.02 -15.76
N LEU A 77 -4.41 -11.51 -15.14
CA LEU A 77 -4.03 -11.85 -13.76
C LEU A 77 -4.85 -11.06 -12.72
N ILE A 78 -5.12 -9.78 -13.00
CA ILE A 78 -5.70 -8.85 -12.02
C ILE A 78 -7.24 -8.82 -12.09
N GLY A 79 -7.84 -9.34 -13.16
CA GLY A 79 -9.27 -9.33 -13.36
C GLY A 79 -9.79 -7.98 -13.86
N ILE A 80 -10.67 -8.04 -14.86
CA ILE A 80 -11.02 -6.90 -15.73
C ILE A 80 -12.02 -5.92 -15.09
N LYS A 81 -12.60 -6.24 -13.92
CA LYS A 81 -13.80 -5.56 -13.39
C LYS A 81 -13.63 -4.95 -11.99
N GLY A 82 -12.40 -4.69 -11.55
CA GLY A 82 -12.17 -3.99 -10.29
C GLY A 82 -12.60 -2.52 -10.36
N LEU A 83 -13.20 -1.99 -9.28
CA LEU A 83 -13.58 -0.57 -9.16
C LEU A 83 -12.42 0.38 -9.47
N PHE A 84 -11.20 -0.06 -9.18
CA PHE A 84 -9.99 0.70 -9.47
C PHE A 84 -9.79 0.93 -10.98
N PHE A 85 -10.14 -0.02 -11.84
CA PHE A 85 -9.82 0.02 -13.28
C PHE A 85 -10.98 0.45 -14.19
N VAL A 86 -12.23 0.29 -13.75
CA VAL A 86 -13.39 0.75 -14.53
C VAL A 86 -13.50 2.27 -14.53
N GLU A 87 -14.04 2.83 -15.62
CA GLU A 87 -14.25 4.26 -15.83
C GLU A 87 -15.71 4.55 -16.21
N GLY A 88 -16.07 5.83 -16.27
CA GLY A 88 -17.39 6.27 -16.73
C GLY A 88 -18.55 5.65 -15.95
N ASP A 89 -19.59 5.25 -16.68
CA ASP A 89 -20.85 4.73 -16.12
C ASP A 89 -20.64 3.41 -15.36
N ASP A 90 -19.73 2.55 -15.80
CA ASP A 90 -19.39 1.31 -15.10
C ASP A 90 -18.78 1.59 -13.73
N TRP A 91 -17.90 2.60 -13.64
CA TRP A 91 -17.37 3.04 -12.35
C TRP A 91 -18.45 3.60 -11.43
N VAL A 92 -19.34 4.44 -11.95
CA VAL A 92 -20.47 5.01 -11.19
C VAL A 92 -21.37 3.90 -10.66
N ARG A 93 -21.71 2.93 -11.52
CA ARG A 93 -22.53 1.77 -11.17
C ARG A 93 -21.87 0.93 -10.09
N HIS A 94 -20.59 0.57 -10.26
CA HIS A 94 -19.87 -0.24 -9.28
C HIS A 94 -19.75 0.47 -7.93
N ARG A 95 -19.42 1.77 -7.94
CA ARG A 95 -19.33 2.58 -6.71
C ARG A 95 -20.68 2.69 -6.00
N ARG A 96 -21.77 2.88 -6.75
CA ARG A 96 -23.12 2.93 -6.17
C ARG A 96 -23.51 1.64 -5.45
N ILE A 97 -23.13 0.49 -5.99
CA ILE A 97 -23.42 -0.82 -5.38
C ILE A 97 -22.58 -1.03 -4.10
N LEU A 98 -21.32 -0.56 -4.09
CA LEU A 98 -20.41 -0.77 -2.97
C LEU A 98 -20.60 0.23 -1.82
N ASN A 99 -20.95 1.49 -2.12
CA ASN A 99 -21.06 2.57 -1.13
C ASN A 99 -21.89 2.21 0.12
N PRO A 100 -23.04 1.51 0.03
CA PRO A 100 -23.83 1.14 1.21
C PRO A 100 -23.08 0.27 2.23
N SER A 101 -22.16 -0.59 1.76
CA SER A 101 -21.34 -1.44 2.64
C SER A 101 -20.28 -0.64 3.40
N PHE A 102 -19.91 0.54 2.90
CA PHE A 102 -18.96 1.47 3.52
C PHE A 102 -19.67 2.65 4.21
N SER A 103 -20.91 2.46 4.67
CA SER A 103 -21.59 3.48 5.49
C SER A 103 -20.94 3.61 6.87
N ILE A 104 -21.10 4.77 7.52
CA ILE A 104 -20.50 5.04 8.83
C ILE A 104 -20.87 3.99 9.89
N ASP A 105 -22.10 3.48 9.86
CA ASP A 105 -22.57 2.47 10.81
C ASP A 105 -21.91 1.11 10.56
N ARG A 106 -21.74 0.72 9.29
CA ARG A 106 -21.02 -0.51 8.91
C ARG A 106 -19.54 -0.40 9.26
N LEU A 107 -18.94 0.78 9.03
CA LEU A 107 -17.55 1.05 9.37
C LEU A 107 -17.29 0.98 10.87
N LYS A 108 -18.21 1.48 11.71
CA LYS A 108 -18.10 1.34 13.18
C LYS A 108 -18.10 -0.12 13.63
N ILE A 109 -18.96 -0.95 13.05
CA ILE A 109 -19.00 -2.39 13.32
C ILE A 109 -17.67 -3.03 12.91
N MET A 110 -17.18 -2.73 11.70
CA MET A 110 -15.90 -3.26 11.21
C MET A 110 -14.73 -2.81 12.08
N ALA A 111 -14.71 -1.55 12.53
CA ALA A 111 -13.68 -1.02 13.42
C ALA A 111 -13.63 -1.77 14.76
N LYS A 112 -14.80 -2.07 15.35
CA LYS A 112 -14.85 -2.87 16.58
C LYS A 112 -14.26 -4.26 16.39
N VAL A 113 -14.64 -4.95 15.30
CA VAL A 113 -14.11 -6.28 14.99
C VAL A 113 -12.59 -6.24 14.78
N MET A 114 -12.08 -5.22 14.07
CA MET A 114 -10.63 -5.04 13.88
C MET A 114 -9.88 -4.87 15.20
N VAL A 115 -10.43 -4.07 16.13
CA VAL A 115 -9.86 -3.90 17.47
C VAL A 115 -9.86 -5.23 18.23
N ASP A 116 -10.98 -5.93 18.27
CA ASP A 116 -11.12 -7.20 18.99
C ASP A 116 -10.12 -8.25 18.46
N CYS A 117 -9.99 -8.38 17.13
CA CYS A 117 -9.01 -9.27 16.51
C CYS A 117 -7.56 -8.89 16.83
N THR A 118 -7.25 -7.58 16.82
CA THR A 118 -5.90 -7.08 17.11
C THR A 118 -5.52 -7.33 18.57
N LEU A 119 -6.44 -7.08 19.50
CA LEU A 119 -6.22 -7.33 20.93
C LEU A 119 -6.00 -8.82 21.19
N LYS A 120 -6.82 -9.70 20.59
CA LYS A 120 -6.65 -11.14 20.72
C LYS A 120 -5.26 -11.59 20.23
N MET A 121 -4.82 -11.10 19.07
CA MET A 121 -3.50 -11.42 18.53
C MET A 121 -2.37 -10.93 19.46
N LEU A 122 -2.52 -9.74 20.05
CA LEU A 122 -1.54 -9.20 21.01
C LEU A 122 -1.47 -10.03 22.29
N ASP A 123 -2.61 -10.50 22.79
CA ASP A 123 -2.66 -11.33 24.00
C ASP A 123 -2.05 -12.72 23.74
N GLU A 124 -2.31 -13.33 22.58
CA GLU A 124 -1.67 -14.58 22.15
C GLU A 124 -0.13 -14.41 22.07
N TRP A 125 0.36 -13.32 21.47
CA TRP A 125 1.81 -13.05 21.41
C TRP A 125 2.44 -12.81 22.79
N ARG A 126 1.72 -12.15 23.70
CA ARG A 126 2.19 -11.96 25.09
C ARG A 126 2.29 -13.30 25.82
N GLN A 127 1.32 -14.18 25.63
CA GLN A 127 1.32 -15.50 26.24
C GLN A 127 2.49 -16.35 25.74
N GLN A 128 2.71 -16.42 24.42
CA GLN A 128 3.85 -17.14 23.82
C GLN A 128 5.19 -16.66 24.39
N ARG A 129 5.36 -15.34 24.52
CA ARG A 129 6.59 -14.76 25.10
C ARG A 129 6.81 -15.13 26.58
N SER A 130 5.73 -15.29 27.34
CA SER A 130 5.80 -15.69 28.75
C SER A 130 6.13 -17.17 28.92
N GLU A 131 5.66 -18.01 27.98
CA GLU A 131 5.96 -19.45 27.95
C GLU A 131 7.44 -19.68 27.57
N GLU A 132 7.97 -18.96 26.57
CA GLU A 132 9.39 -19.00 26.18
C GLU A 132 10.35 -18.52 27.29
N GLY A 133 9.96 -17.52 28.08
CA GLY A 133 10.77 -17.03 29.20
C GLY A 133 10.77 -17.97 30.42
N THR A 134 9.74 -18.81 30.56
CA THR A 134 9.64 -19.76 31.69
C THR A 134 10.51 -20.99 31.43
N GLU A 135 10.58 -21.48 30.19
CA GLU A 135 11.46 -22.60 29.80
C GLU A 135 12.96 -22.29 29.99
N GLN A 136 13.40 -21.05 29.72
CA GLN A 136 14.79 -20.65 29.95
C GLN A 136 15.15 -20.59 31.45
N SER A 137 14.19 -20.23 32.33
CA SER A 137 14.42 -20.13 33.78
C SER A 137 14.44 -21.49 34.51
N VAL A 138 13.85 -22.53 33.92
CA VAL A 138 13.86 -23.89 34.48
C VAL A 138 15.18 -24.61 34.17
N ILE A 139 15.79 -24.33 33.02
CA ILE A 139 17.08 -24.94 32.63
C ILE A 139 18.25 -24.40 33.49
N GLU A 140 18.16 -23.19 34.04
CA GLU A 140 19.21 -22.62 34.92
C GLU A 140 19.11 -23.04 36.40
N ARG A 141 18.05 -23.73 36.85
CA ARG A 141 17.89 -24.16 38.25
C ARG A 141 18.33 -25.58 38.58
N ASP A 142 18.64 -26.39 37.56
CA ASP A 142 19.10 -27.79 37.70
C ASP A 142 20.60 -27.97 37.36
N GLY A 143 21.41 -26.91 37.45
CA GLY A 143 22.87 -26.91 37.25
C GLY A 143 23.67 -26.75 38.53
#